data_AF-A0AA46Q5C0-F1
#
_entry.id   AF-A0AA46Q5C0-F1
#
_cell.length_a   1.000
_cell.length_b   1.000
_cell.length_c   1.000
_cell.angle_alpha   90.00
_cell.angle_beta   90.00
_cell.angle_gamma   90.00
#
_symmetry.space_group_name_H-M   'P 1'
#
loop_
_entity.id
_entity.type
_entity.pdbx_description
1 polymer ?
#
loop_
_entity_poly.entity_id
_entity_poly.type
_entity_poly.pdbx_seq_one_letter_code
_entity_poly.pdbx_strand_id
1 'polypeptide(L)'
;MMNCWKTINFTKQYGSQRLFILSSLTMLATFIFTYVPATYVFMPGSFYDNYFIFFAAGLWLMYPVHKLLHYLPIAHLGIVVKKQLIIKYGFMPIIYIRITEPISKRLFLTATLAPMFIINSLLLAACFVFPHYVHYLVILFAFHAGISFSDIVCAKNVLNAPNQSYVEENEDGFEILLRSNH
;
A
#
# COMPACT_ATOMS: atom_id res chain seq x y z
N MET A 1 28.24 15.14 4.07
CA MET A 1 28.31 13.74 3.59
C MET A 1 27.18 12.95 4.22
N MET A 2 26.56 12.04 3.48
CA MET A 2 25.50 11.15 3.99
C MET A 2 26.14 9.83 4.36
N ASN A 3 25.95 9.37 5.59
CA ASN A 3 26.46 8.09 6.05
C ASN A 3 25.32 7.07 6.06
N CYS A 4 25.55 5.87 5.53
CA CYS A 4 24.57 4.80 5.57
C CYS A 4 24.45 4.25 7.00
N TRP A 5 23.24 4.26 7.53
CA TRP A 5 22.92 3.70 8.84
C TRP A 5 22.47 2.24 8.74
N LYS A 6 21.63 1.93 7.75
CA LYS A 6 21.12 0.57 7.53
C LYS A 6 20.65 0.39 6.10
N THR A 7 21.06 -0.73 5.50
CA THR A 7 20.53 -1.21 4.23
C THR A 7 19.49 -2.31 4.50
N ILE A 8 18.33 -2.22 3.85
CA ILE A 8 17.26 -3.19 3.94
C ILE A 8 17.05 -3.77 2.55
N ASN A 9 17.28 -5.08 2.43
CA ASN A 9 16.99 -5.84 1.21
C ASN A 9 15.74 -6.69 1.46
N PHE A 10 14.62 -6.35 0.82
CA PHE A 10 13.34 -7.02 1.06
C PHE A 10 13.37 -8.49 0.66
N THR A 11 13.97 -8.79 -0.49
CA THR A 11 14.06 -10.14 -1.03
C THR A 11 14.88 -11.04 -0.10
N LYS A 12 16.01 -10.55 0.41
CA LYS A 12 16.90 -11.29 1.31
C LYS A 12 16.34 -11.42 2.72
N GLN A 13 15.73 -10.38 3.26
CA GLN A 13 15.31 -10.34 4.66
C GLN A 13 13.95 -11.00 4.91
N TYR A 14 13.01 -10.85 3.98
CA TYR A 14 11.64 -11.36 4.15
C TYR A 14 11.33 -12.52 3.23
N GLY A 15 11.89 -12.55 2.01
CA GLY A 15 11.59 -13.56 1.00
C GLY A 15 10.20 -13.34 0.37
N SER A 16 10.13 -13.41 -0.97
CA SER A 16 8.90 -13.14 -1.72
C SER A 16 7.74 -14.06 -1.32
N GLN A 17 8.01 -15.35 -1.11
CA GLN A 17 7.01 -16.35 -0.73
C GLN A 17 6.41 -16.07 0.65
N ARG A 18 7.24 -15.74 1.64
CA ARG A 18 6.77 -15.44 3.00
C ARG A 18 5.95 -14.15 3.01
N LEU A 19 6.36 -13.14 2.26
CA LEU A 19 5.58 -11.90 2.10
C LEU A 19 4.22 -12.18 1.47
N PHE A 20 4.16 -13.01 0.44
CA PHE A 20 2.91 -13.40 -0.19
C PHE A 20 1.97 -14.15 0.77
N ILE A 21 2.49 -15.11 1.54
CA ILE A 21 1.72 -15.85 2.54
C ILE A 21 1.19 -14.90 3.62
N LEU A 22 2.04 -14.04 4.19
CA LEU A 22 1.64 -13.10 5.23
C LEU A 22 0.63 -12.05 4.72
N SER A 23 0.77 -11.59 3.48
CA SER A 23 -0.18 -10.68 2.83
C SER A 23 -1.54 -11.36 2.66
N SER A 24 -1.54 -12.62 2.22
CA SER A 24 -2.77 -13.42 2.07
C SER A 24 -3.46 -13.70 3.40
N LEU A 25 -2.69 -14.02 4.45
CA LEU A 25 -3.20 -14.19 5.80
C LEU A 25 -3.77 -12.89 6.37
N THR A 26 -3.12 -11.75 6.07
CA THR A 26 -3.61 -10.43 6.47
C THR A 26 -4.94 -10.12 5.79
N MET A 27 -5.06 -10.35 4.48
CA MET A 27 -6.33 -10.22 3.76
C MET A 27 -7.42 -11.09 4.38
N LEU A 28 -7.16 -12.38 4.60
CA LEU A 28 -8.13 -13.31 5.17
C LEU A 28 -8.56 -12.89 6.58
N ALA A 29 -7.60 -12.54 7.44
CA ALA A 29 -7.87 -12.08 8.79
C ALA A 29 -8.69 -10.79 8.76
N THR A 30 -8.31 -9.79 7.96
CA THR A 30 -9.07 -8.55 7.80
C THR A 30 -10.49 -8.84 7.36
N PHE A 31 -10.70 -9.72 6.37
CA PHE A 31 -12.04 -10.10 5.94
C PHE A 31 -12.87 -10.69 7.09
N ILE A 32 -12.34 -11.70 7.80
CA ILE A 32 -13.04 -12.34 8.92
C ILE A 32 -13.42 -11.33 10.00
N PHE A 33 -12.48 -10.46 10.39
CA PHE A 33 -12.70 -9.48 11.46
C PHE A 33 -13.59 -8.31 11.06
N THR A 34 -13.73 -8.01 9.76
CA THR A 34 -14.52 -6.85 9.30
C THR A 34 -15.89 -7.23 8.75
N TYR A 35 -16.03 -8.41 8.13
CA TYR A 35 -17.27 -8.82 7.49
C TYR A 35 -18.43 -8.97 8.49
N VAL A 36 -18.23 -9.74 9.57
CA VAL A 36 -19.28 -9.97 10.56
C VAL A 36 -19.73 -8.64 11.21
N PRO A 37 -18.82 -7.79 11.75
CA PRO A 37 -19.24 -6.49 12.28
C PRO A 37 -19.93 -5.61 11.24
N ALA A 38 -19.46 -5.58 10.00
CA ALA A 38 -20.07 -4.76 8.95
C ALA A 38 -21.53 -5.19 8.68
N THR A 39 -21.82 -6.49 8.60
CA THR A 39 -23.21 -6.95 8.41
C THR A 39 -24.13 -6.55 9.55
N TYR A 40 -23.62 -6.50 10.79
CA TYR A 40 -24.39 -6.10 11.96
C TYR A 40 -24.57 -4.58 12.06
N VAL A 41 -23.53 -3.80 11.75
CA VAL A 41 -23.54 -2.33 11.85
C VAL A 41 -24.38 -1.68 10.75
N PHE A 42 -24.24 -2.15 9.51
CA PHE A 42 -24.92 -1.54 8.37
C PHE A 42 -26.32 -2.12 8.10
N MET A 43 -26.64 -3.26 8.72
CA MET A 43 -27.96 -3.92 8.68
C MET A 43 -28.65 -3.89 7.30
N PRO A 44 -28.01 -4.38 6.23
CA PRO A 44 -28.64 -4.36 4.92
C PRO A 44 -29.86 -5.27 4.94
N GLY A 45 -31.04 -4.74 4.58
CA GLY A 45 -32.27 -5.54 4.48
C GLY A 45 -32.16 -6.68 3.45
N SER A 46 -31.30 -6.51 2.45
CA SER A 46 -30.85 -7.54 1.52
C SER A 46 -29.54 -7.10 0.86
N PHE A 47 -28.78 -8.06 0.34
CA PHE A 47 -27.58 -7.79 -0.45
C PHE A 47 -27.92 -7.69 -1.94
N TYR A 48 -27.32 -6.72 -2.61
CA TYR A 48 -27.53 -6.47 -4.04
C TYR A 48 -26.32 -6.93 -4.85
N ASP A 49 -26.56 -7.70 -5.92
CA ASP A 49 -25.50 -8.28 -6.77
C ASP A 49 -25.44 -7.72 -8.20
N ASN A 50 -26.29 -6.75 -8.52
CA ASN A 50 -26.38 -6.15 -9.86
C ASN A 50 -25.13 -5.37 -10.31
N TYR A 51 -24.16 -5.15 -9.42
CA TYR A 51 -22.90 -4.45 -9.72
C TYR A 51 -21.65 -5.34 -9.58
N PHE A 52 -21.81 -6.66 -9.71
CA PHE A 52 -20.68 -7.60 -9.68
C PHE A 52 -19.53 -7.22 -10.64
N ILE A 53 -19.83 -6.72 -11.84
CA ILE A 53 -18.82 -6.29 -12.82
C ILE A 53 -17.97 -5.13 -12.28
N PHE A 54 -18.59 -4.15 -11.61
CA PHE A 54 -17.86 -3.03 -11.00
C PHE A 54 -17.00 -3.51 -9.82
N PHE A 55 -17.50 -4.46 -9.03
CA PHE A 55 -16.71 -5.10 -7.99
C PHE A 55 -15.48 -5.82 -8.55
N ALA A 56 -15.64 -6.63 -9.60
CA ALA A 56 -14.53 -7.30 -10.27
C ALA A 56 -13.52 -6.31 -10.87
N ALA A 57 -13.99 -5.23 -11.50
CA ALA A 57 -13.14 -4.14 -11.95
C ALA A 57 -12.40 -3.47 -10.79
N GLY A 58 -13.06 -3.29 -9.64
CA GLY A 58 -12.46 -2.78 -8.41
C GLY A 58 -11.30 -3.64 -7.90
N LEU A 59 -11.45 -4.97 -7.90
CA LEU A 59 -10.37 -5.88 -7.55
C LEU A 59 -9.17 -5.73 -8.50
N TRP A 60 -9.43 -5.65 -9.79
CA TRP A 60 -8.39 -5.53 -10.81
C TRP A 60 -7.66 -4.19 -10.76
N LEU A 61 -8.41 -3.09 -10.59
CA LEU A 61 -7.88 -1.72 -10.53
C LEU A 61 -7.27 -1.37 -9.17
N MET A 62 -7.49 -2.16 -8.12
CA MET A 62 -6.99 -1.85 -6.78
C MET A 62 -5.47 -1.67 -6.75
N TYR A 63 -4.73 -2.59 -7.38
CA TYR A 63 -3.27 -2.52 -7.42
C TYR A 63 -2.72 -1.27 -8.14
N PRO A 64 -3.15 -0.94 -9.37
CA PRO A 64 -2.67 0.27 -10.02
C PRO A 64 -3.09 1.55 -9.27
N VAL A 65 -4.32 1.62 -8.77
CA VAL A 65 -4.77 2.78 -7.97
C VAL A 65 -3.93 2.94 -6.70
N HIS A 66 -3.67 1.86 -5.99
CA HIS A 66 -2.80 1.84 -4.82
C HIS A 66 -1.40 2.39 -5.14
N LYS A 67 -0.77 1.95 -6.24
CA LYS A 67 0.54 2.46 -6.68
C LYS A 67 0.51 3.91 -7.14
N LEU A 68 -0.57 4.38 -7.74
CA LEU A 68 -0.74 5.79 -8.09
C LEU A 68 -0.83 6.69 -6.85
N LEU A 69 -1.50 6.22 -5.79
CA LEU A 69 -1.59 6.97 -4.54
C LEU A 69 -0.26 7.06 -3.78
N HIS A 70 0.62 6.06 -3.92
CA HIS A 70 2.00 6.14 -3.42
C HIS A 70 2.77 7.31 -4.06
N TYR A 71 2.51 7.56 -5.34
CA TYR A 71 3.17 8.62 -6.09
C TYR A 71 2.68 10.04 -5.72
N LEU A 72 1.42 10.19 -5.33
CA LEU A 72 0.79 11.51 -5.14
C LEU A 72 1.56 12.42 -4.15
N PRO A 73 2.00 11.95 -2.96
CA PRO A 73 2.75 12.79 -2.02
C PRO A 73 4.13 13.23 -2.53
N ILE A 74 4.76 12.45 -3.41
CA ILE A 74 6.10 12.71 -3.96
C ILE A 74 6.06 13.29 -5.39
N ALA A 75 4.88 13.51 -5.95
CA ALA A 75 4.73 13.98 -7.33
C ALA A 75 5.42 15.33 -7.60
N HIS A 76 5.47 16.20 -6.58
CA HIS A 76 6.14 17.50 -6.64
C HIS A 76 7.67 17.41 -6.77
N LEU A 77 8.27 16.25 -6.44
CA LEU A 77 9.72 16.04 -6.54
C LEU A 77 10.20 15.73 -7.96
N GLY A 78 9.28 15.54 -8.92
CA GLY A 78 9.49 15.58 -10.37
C GLY A 78 10.70 14.82 -10.92
N ILE A 79 11.88 15.46 -10.83
CA ILE A 79 13.18 15.04 -11.34
C ILE A 79 13.79 13.89 -10.52
N VAL A 80 13.46 13.80 -9.23
CA VAL A 80 14.05 12.86 -8.26
C VAL A 80 13.40 11.47 -8.28
N VAL A 81 12.27 11.33 -8.98
CA VAL A 81 11.46 10.11 -9.00
C VAL A 81 11.54 9.45 -10.38
N LYS A 82 12.23 8.31 -10.47
CA LYS A 82 12.21 7.48 -11.68
C LYS A 82 10.88 6.72 -11.75
N LYS A 83 10.20 6.85 -12.88
CA LYS A 83 8.90 6.23 -13.15
C LYS A 83 9.07 5.25 -14.29
N GLN A 84 8.66 4.01 -14.09
CA GLN A 84 8.67 3.00 -15.14
C GLN A 84 7.35 2.23 -15.08
N LEU A 85 6.59 2.27 -16.17
CA LEU A 85 5.41 1.44 -16.34
C LEU A 85 5.81 0.20 -17.14
N ILE A 86 5.59 -0.98 -16.58
CA ILE A 86 5.85 -2.26 -17.25
C ILE A 86 4.55 -3.05 -17.26
N ILE A 87 4.07 -3.44 -18.44
CA ILE A 87 2.93 -4.35 -18.55
C ILE A 87 3.48 -5.78 -18.45
N LYS A 88 3.09 -6.52 -17.42
CA LYS A 88 3.41 -7.96 -17.31
C LYS A 88 2.17 -8.79 -17.62
N TYR A 89 2.40 -10.00 -18.14
CA TYR A 89 1.35 -10.97 -18.47
C TYR A 89 0.28 -10.46 -19.46
N GLY A 90 0.61 -9.45 -20.28
CA GLY A 90 -0.25 -8.92 -21.35
C GLY A 90 -1.36 -7.96 -20.92
N PHE A 91 -1.79 -7.98 -19.65
CA PHE A 91 -2.87 -7.13 -19.16
C PHE A 91 -2.61 -6.45 -17.81
N MET A 92 -1.68 -6.94 -16.99
CA MET A 92 -1.48 -6.39 -15.64
C MET A 92 -0.46 -5.24 -15.67
N PRO A 93 -0.87 -3.98 -15.41
CA PRO A 93 0.06 -2.86 -15.31
C PRO A 93 0.86 -2.96 -14.01
N ILE A 94 2.17 -3.12 -14.11
CA ILE A 94 3.08 -2.99 -12.98
C ILE A 94 3.72 -1.61 -13.03
N ILE A 95 3.33 -0.77 -12.07
CA ILE A 95 3.84 0.59 -11.92
C ILE A 95 5.04 0.53 -10.97
N TYR A 96 6.23 0.79 -11.51
CA TYR A 96 7.45 1.00 -10.73
C TYR A 96 7.65 2.50 -10.53
N ILE A 97 7.64 2.91 -9.27
CA ILE A 97 8.01 4.25 -8.83
C ILE A 97 9.22 4.03 -7.93
N ARG A 98 10.37 4.61 -8.31
CA ARG A 98 11.59 4.54 -7.52
C ARG A 98 12.08 5.94 -7.19
N ILE A 99 12.42 6.14 -5.94
CA ILE A 99 13.00 7.38 -5.43
C ILE A 99 14.52 7.26 -5.50
N THR A 100 15.15 8.02 -6.41
CA THR A 100 16.59 7.89 -6.70
C THR A 100 17.48 8.89 -5.98
N GLU A 101 16.91 9.76 -5.16
CA GLU A 101 17.71 10.60 -4.25
C GLU A 101 17.15 10.50 -2.83
N PRO A 102 17.97 10.76 -1.80
CA PRO A 102 17.54 10.65 -0.42
C PRO A 102 16.41 11.64 -0.09
N ILE A 103 15.22 11.13 0.20
CA ILE A 103 14.10 11.95 0.69
C ILE A 103 13.99 11.86 2.21
N SER A 104 13.36 12.85 2.84
CA SER A 104 13.19 12.83 4.30
C SER A 104 12.36 11.61 4.75
N LYS A 105 12.71 11.03 5.91
CA LYS A 105 11.95 9.93 6.56
C LYS A 105 10.45 10.21 6.60
N ARG A 106 10.06 11.44 6.93
CA ARG A 106 8.64 11.83 7.03
C ARG A 106 7.95 11.74 5.69
N LEU A 107 8.54 12.32 4.64
CA LEU A 107 7.97 12.29 3.30
C LEU A 107 7.86 10.85 2.77
N PHE A 108 8.89 10.03 2.99
CA PHE A 108 8.86 8.62 2.64
C PHE A 108 7.69 7.90 3.32
N LEU A 109 7.56 8.02 4.64
CA LEU A 109 6.45 7.42 5.39
C LEU A 109 5.08 7.91 4.93
N THR A 110 4.94 9.22 4.62
CA THR A 110 3.67 9.74 4.10
C THR A 110 3.33 9.16 2.73
N ALA A 111 4.31 9.01 1.84
CA ALA A 111 4.12 8.38 0.55
C ALA A 111 3.71 6.91 0.69
N THR A 112 4.45 6.16 1.50
CA THR A 112 4.22 4.74 1.75
C THR A 112 2.85 4.44 2.38
N LEU A 113 2.38 5.31 3.29
CA LEU A 113 1.13 5.08 4.03
C LEU A 113 -0.10 5.77 3.40
N ALA A 114 0.08 6.70 2.46
CA ALA A 114 -1.03 7.44 1.84
C ALA A 114 -2.10 6.52 1.21
N PRO A 115 -1.77 5.49 0.41
CA PRO A 115 -2.77 4.61 -0.18
C PRO A 115 -3.63 3.92 0.87
N MET A 116 -2.99 3.47 1.95
CA MET A 116 -3.67 2.81 3.08
C MET A 116 -4.76 3.69 3.65
N PHE A 117 -4.42 4.92 4.03
CA PHE A 117 -5.38 5.83 4.63
C PHE A 117 -6.47 6.26 3.62
N ILE A 118 -6.09 6.63 2.39
CA ILE A 118 -7.03 7.15 1.40
C ILE A 118 -8.04 6.08 0.96
N ILE A 119 -7.57 4.90 0.53
CA ILE A 119 -8.47 3.85 0.02
C ILE A 119 -9.33 3.28 1.15
N ASN A 120 -8.74 3.00 2.32
CA ASN A 120 -9.51 2.43 3.43
C ASN A 120 -10.58 3.41 3.93
N SER A 121 -10.26 4.70 4.06
CA SER A 121 -11.26 5.72 4.43
C SER A 121 -12.37 5.83 3.39
N LEU A 122 -12.04 5.78 2.09
CA LEU A 122 -13.04 5.84 1.02
C LEU A 122 -13.96 4.61 1.02
N LEU A 123 -13.40 3.41 1.17
CA LEU A 123 -14.18 2.17 1.24
C LEU A 123 -15.08 2.13 2.47
N LEU A 124 -14.58 2.55 3.64
CA LEU A 124 -15.38 2.64 4.86
C LEU A 124 -16.51 3.67 4.71
N ALA A 125 -16.23 4.85 4.15
CA ALA A 125 -17.25 5.85 3.86
C ALA A 125 -18.31 5.31 2.89
N ALA A 126 -17.88 4.58 1.85
CA ALA A 126 -18.79 3.95 0.90
C ALA A 126 -19.75 2.94 1.56
N CYS A 127 -19.34 2.25 2.63
CA CYS A 127 -20.23 1.34 3.36
C CYS A 127 -21.44 2.08 3.98
N PHE A 128 -21.26 3.32 4.44
CA PHE A 128 -22.36 4.13 4.97
C PHE A 128 -23.29 4.64 3.87
N VAL A 129 -22.75 4.94 2.69
CA VAL A 129 -23.52 5.45 1.55
C VAL A 129 -24.25 4.32 0.81
N PHE A 130 -23.65 3.12 0.76
CA PHE A 130 -24.11 1.98 -0.03
C PHE A 130 -24.23 0.69 0.82
N PRO A 131 -25.09 0.66 1.85
CA PRO A 131 -25.16 -0.46 2.81
C PRO A 131 -25.49 -1.82 2.15
N HIS A 132 -26.31 -1.82 1.09
CA HIS A 132 -26.66 -3.05 0.34
C HIS A 132 -25.47 -3.71 -0.39
N TYR A 133 -24.37 -2.98 -0.60
CA TYR A 133 -23.14 -3.46 -1.25
C TYR A 133 -21.97 -3.63 -0.28
N VAL A 134 -22.22 -3.60 1.03
CA VAL A 134 -21.19 -3.74 2.07
C VAL A 134 -20.34 -5.00 1.90
N HIS A 135 -20.91 -6.10 1.42
CA HIS A 135 -20.17 -7.33 1.17
C HIS A 135 -19.04 -7.12 0.13
N TYR A 136 -19.31 -6.44 -1.00
CA TYR A 136 -18.28 -6.09 -1.98
C TYR A 136 -17.24 -5.13 -1.42
N LEU A 137 -17.69 -4.09 -0.69
CA LEU A 137 -16.80 -3.08 -0.14
C LEU A 137 -15.85 -3.66 0.93
N VAL A 138 -16.34 -4.57 1.77
CA VAL A 138 -15.52 -5.25 2.78
C VAL A 138 -14.53 -6.22 2.13
N ILE A 139 -14.92 -6.92 1.05
CA ILE A 139 -13.98 -7.75 0.29
C ILE A 139 -12.87 -6.89 -0.33
N LEU A 140 -13.21 -5.75 -0.94
CA LEU A 140 -12.23 -4.79 -1.47
C LEU A 140 -11.32 -4.24 -0.37
N PHE A 141 -11.87 -3.95 0.81
CA PHE A 141 -11.12 -3.47 1.97
C PHE A 141 -10.10 -4.50 2.46
N ALA A 142 -10.53 -5.76 2.60
CA ALA A 142 -9.66 -6.86 2.98
C ALA A 142 -8.57 -7.12 1.94
N PHE A 143 -8.94 -7.10 0.65
CA PHE A 143 -7.99 -7.24 -0.45
C PHE A 143 -6.92 -6.15 -0.43
N HIS A 144 -7.34 -4.90 -0.24
CA HIS A 144 -6.43 -3.76 -0.14
C HIS A 144 -5.51 -3.85 1.10
N ALA A 145 -6.02 -4.30 2.25
CA ALA A 145 -5.21 -4.56 3.44
C ALA A 145 -4.12 -5.62 3.19
N GLY A 146 -4.45 -6.67 2.44
CA GLY A 146 -3.48 -7.68 2.01
C GLY A 146 -2.36 -7.10 1.14
N ILE A 147 -2.70 -6.38 0.07
CA ILE A 147 -1.71 -5.74 -0.82
C ILE A 147 -0.81 -4.77 -0.04
N SER A 148 -1.41 -4.00 0.86
CA SER A 148 -0.72 -2.98 1.65
C SER A 148 0.18 -3.55 2.77
N PHE A 149 0.15 -4.87 3.02
CA PHE A 149 0.98 -5.50 4.05
C PHE A 149 2.48 -5.22 3.84
N SER A 150 2.94 -5.27 2.59
CA SER A 150 4.34 -4.99 2.24
C SER A 150 4.76 -3.57 2.62
N ASP A 151 3.86 -2.60 2.46
CA ASP A 151 4.08 -1.20 2.83
C ASP A 151 4.15 -1.02 4.36
N ILE A 152 3.34 -1.76 5.13
CA ILE A 152 3.44 -1.76 6.60
C ILE A 152 4.81 -2.26 7.04
N VAL A 153 5.30 -3.35 6.44
CA VAL A 153 6.62 -3.91 6.74
C VAL A 153 7.72 -2.89 6.41
N CYS A 154 7.58 -2.18 5.28
CA CYS A 154 8.47 -1.09 4.90
C CYS A 154 8.45 0.05 5.93
N ALA A 155 7.27 0.60 6.19
CA ALA A 155 7.07 1.72 7.11
C ALA A 155 7.57 1.39 8.52
N LYS A 156 7.36 0.16 9.02
CA LYS A 156 7.87 -0.30 10.32
C LYS A 156 9.40 -0.23 10.40
N ASN A 157 10.11 -0.62 9.34
CA ASN A 157 11.57 -0.54 9.31
C ASN A 157 12.06 0.91 9.33
N VAL A 158 11.40 1.80 8.60
CA VAL A 158 11.74 3.23 8.55
C VAL A 158 11.37 3.96 9.83
N LEU A 159 10.25 3.60 10.48
CA LEU A 159 9.83 4.20 11.76
C LEU A 159 10.87 4.01 12.86
N ASN A 160 11.57 2.87 12.88
CA ASN A 160 12.64 2.55 13.83
C ASN A 160 13.94 3.35 13.59
N ALA A 161 14.06 4.07 12.48
CA ALA A 161 15.23 4.91 12.17
C ALA A 161 15.23 6.21 13.00
N PRO A 162 16.39 6.87 13.18
CA PRO A 162 16.46 8.20 13.78
C PRO A 162 15.56 9.23 13.08
N ASN A 163 15.06 10.23 13.80
CA ASN A 163 14.09 11.21 13.28
C ASN A 163 14.64 12.07 12.12
N GLN A 164 15.94 12.37 12.12
CA GLN A 164 16.63 13.12 11.07
C GLN A 164 17.35 12.18 10.09
N SER A 165 16.65 11.16 9.63
CA SER A 165 17.13 10.24 8.60
C SER A 165 16.47 10.51 7.25
N TYR A 166 17.14 10.02 6.21
CA TYR A 166 16.72 10.07 4.83
C TYR A 166 16.60 8.65 4.30
N VAL A 167 15.74 8.45 3.32
CA VAL A 167 15.49 7.15 2.70
C VAL A 167 15.74 7.26 1.21
N GLU A 168 16.50 6.31 0.67
CA GLU A 168 16.81 6.17 -0.75
C GLU A 168 16.49 4.75 -1.19
N GLU A 169 15.83 4.58 -2.35
CA GLU A 169 15.41 3.27 -2.84
C GLU A 169 16.38 2.71 -3.89
N ASN A 170 16.73 1.43 -3.73
CA ASN A 170 17.59 0.66 -4.62
C ASN A 170 16.79 -0.45 -5.34
N GLU A 171 17.46 -1.27 -6.14
CA GLU A 171 16.81 -2.36 -6.89
C GLU A 171 16.16 -3.43 -6.01
N ASP A 172 16.80 -3.75 -4.89
CA ASP A 172 16.37 -4.82 -4.00
C ASP A 172 15.76 -4.34 -2.67
N GLY A 173 15.63 -3.03 -2.47
CA GLY A 173 15.09 -2.45 -1.25
C GLY A 173 15.45 -0.99 -1.06
N PHE A 174 15.93 -0.61 0.13
CA PHE A 174 16.20 0.79 0.45
C PHE A 174 17.29 0.96 1.50
N GLU A 175 17.87 2.14 1.52
CA GLU A 175 18.90 2.55 2.47
C GLU A 175 18.37 3.69 3.34
N ILE A 176 18.72 3.62 4.63
CA ILE A 176 18.45 4.67 5.61
C ILE A 176 19.77 5.41 5.83
N LEU A 177 19.76 6.70 5.54
CA LEU A 177 20.94 7.55 5.59
C LEU A 177 20.82 8.60 6.70
N LEU A 178 21.95 8.93 7.31
CA LEU A 178 22.06 10.00 8.30
C LEU A 178 22.95 11.11 7.74
N ARG A 179 22.58 12.36 8.01
CA ARG A 179 23.44 13.50 7.72
C ARG A 179 24.59 13.49 8.73
N SER A 180 25.83 13.41 8.27
CA SER A 180 26.99 13.58 9.16
C SER A 180 27.05 15.04 9.60
N ASN A 181 26.97 15.28 10.90
CA ASN A 181 27.36 16.57 11.47
C ASN A 181 28.89 16.61 11.48
N HIS A 182 29.47 17.67 10.92
CA HIS A 182 30.84 18.05 11.23
C HIS A 182 30.84 18.94 12.48
#